data_AF-A0A432K549-F1
#
_entry.id   AF-A0A432K549-F1
#
_cell.length_a   1.000
_cell.length_b   1.000
_cell.length_c   1.000
_cell.angle_alpha   90.00
_cell.angle_beta   90.00
_cell.angle_gamma   90.00
#
_symmetry.space_group_name_H-M   'P 1'
#
loop_
_entity.id
_entity.type
_entity.pdbx_description
1 polymer ?
#
loop_
_entity_poly.entity_id
_entity_poly.type
_entity_poly.pdbx_seq_one_letter_code
_entity_poly.pdbx_strand_id
1 'polypeptide(L)'
;MEKRWIIAKKGDESIVNKLSKELNINTVLAGLLVQRGITTFEEAKAFFRPSLDQLHDPFLMLNMDKAVLRIQQAIENQERILIYGDYDVDGTTSVALVYSFLKQFHPKIDFYIPDRYLEGYGISKQGIDHAYKNNETLIIALDCGIKAVDNVEYANKKNIDFIICDHHLPGEVLPDAVAVLDPKQEGCAYPYKELSGCGVGFKLMQAFAQKQDIPFSKLEACLDLVAISIAADIVEIKGENRVLAYYGLKRLNENPRPGIESILKYSNITRHYDKTLQKNIFERELTISDLVFTIAPRINAAGRMASGKKSVELLNCKQEKGAEDIASG
;
A
#
# COMPACT_ATOMS: atom_id res chain seq x y z
N MET A 1 -20.82 29.58 5.67
CA MET A 1 -21.22 28.21 5.29
C MET A 1 -22.16 27.70 6.37
N GLU A 2 -23.44 27.50 6.05
CA GLU A 2 -24.41 26.93 7.00
C GLU A 2 -24.16 25.43 7.18
N LYS A 3 -24.11 24.96 8.43
CA LYS A 3 -23.96 23.53 8.73
C LYS A 3 -25.33 22.86 8.63
N ARG A 4 -25.47 21.88 7.74
CA ARG A 4 -26.68 21.07 7.60
C ARG A 4 -26.51 19.73 8.31
N TRP A 5 -27.41 19.42 9.23
CA TRP A 5 -27.49 18.08 9.82
C TRP A 5 -28.23 17.14 8.87
N ILE A 6 -27.61 16.00 8.55
CA ILE A 6 -28.22 14.95 7.73
C ILE A 6 -28.34 13.72 8.62
N ILE A 7 -29.58 13.34 8.93
CA ILE A 7 -29.86 12.14 9.73
C ILE A 7 -29.78 10.93 8.80
N ALA A 8 -28.87 10.00 9.11
CA ALA A 8 -28.73 8.76 8.37
C ALA A 8 -30.00 7.91 8.46
N LYS A 9 -30.38 7.26 7.35
CA LYS A 9 -31.52 6.34 7.32
C LYS A 9 -31.30 5.21 8.35
N LYS A 10 -32.34 4.84 9.09
CA LYS A 10 -32.27 3.68 10.00
C LYS A 10 -32.09 2.40 9.19
N GLY A 11 -31.33 1.45 9.76
CA GLY A 11 -31.24 0.09 9.22
C GLY A 11 -32.60 -0.62 9.27
N ASP A 12 -32.77 -1.65 8.44
CA ASP A 12 -33.96 -2.51 8.46
C ASP A 12 -34.13 -3.15 9.84
N GLU A 13 -35.27 -2.93 10.49
CA GLU A 13 -35.51 -3.37 11.87
C GLU A 13 -35.43 -4.90 12.02
N SER A 14 -35.79 -5.66 10.99
CA SER A 14 -35.71 -7.12 11.03
C SER A 14 -34.24 -7.59 11.07
N ILE A 15 -33.39 -6.97 10.25
CA ILE A 15 -31.96 -7.24 10.21
C ILE A 15 -31.31 -6.81 11.53
N VAL A 16 -31.64 -5.62 12.03
CA VAL A 16 -31.11 -5.09 13.29
C VAL A 16 -31.43 -6.01 14.47
N ASN A 17 -32.69 -6.45 14.58
CA ASN A 17 -33.12 -7.33 15.67
C ASN A 17 -32.49 -8.72 15.58
N LYS A 18 -32.31 -9.26 14.35
CA LYS A 18 -31.60 -10.52 14.13
C LYS A 18 -30.14 -10.41 14.55
N LEU A 19 -29.43 -9.43 14.03
CA LEU A 19 -28.01 -9.22 14.28
C LEU A 19 -27.72 -8.90 15.76
N SER A 20 -28.58 -8.11 16.41
CA SER A 20 -28.51 -7.83 17.86
C SER A 20 -28.56 -9.12 18.69
N LYS A 21 -29.45 -10.06 18.36
CA LYS A 21 -29.56 -11.35 19.05
C LYS A 21 -28.34 -12.24 18.77
N GLU A 22 -27.92 -12.36 17.51
CA GLU A 22 -26.79 -13.21 17.10
C GLU A 22 -25.46 -12.74 17.71
N LEU A 23 -25.24 -11.43 17.81
CA LEU A 23 -24.03 -10.84 18.40
C LEU A 23 -24.13 -10.63 19.91
N ASN A 24 -25.32 -10.79 20.51
CA ASN A 24 -25.63 -10.44 21.89
C ASN A 24 -25.23 -8.99 22.24
N ILE A 25 -25.65 -8.03 21.42
CA ILE A 25 -25.40 -6.60 21.60
C ILE A 25 -26.69 -5.78 21.55
N ASN A 26 -26.65 -4.56 22.08
CA ASN A 26 -27.78 -3.63 22.04
C ASN A 26 -28.22 -3.30 20.59
N THR A 27 -29.53 -3.17 20.36
CA THR A 27 -30.11 -2.86 19.04
C THR A 27 -29.61 -1.54 18.44
N VAL A 28 -29.17 -0.58 19.24
CA VAL A 28 -28.52 0.65 18.78
C VAL A 28 -27.19 0.33 18.10
N LEU A 29 -26.36 -0.54 18.69
CA LEU A 29 -25.08 -0.96 18.11
C LEU A 29 -25.29 -1.80 16.85
N ALA A 30 -26.24 -2.73 16.87
CA ALA A 30 -26.63 -3.48 15.67
C ALA A 30 -27.15 -2.55 14.56
N GLY A 31 -27.95 -1.53 14.92
CA GLY A 31 -28.40 -0.49 14.00
C GLY A 31 -27.24 0.26 13.33
N LEU A 32 -26.21 0.60 14.09
CA LEU A 32 -24.99 1.24 13.59
C LEU A 32 -24.16 0.34 12.66
N LEU A 33 -24.20 -0.99 12.85
CA LEU A 33 -23.57 -1.96 11.95
C LEU A 33 -24.34 -2.06 10.63
N VAL A 34 -25.67 -2.20 10.70
CA VAL A 34 -26.53 -2.26 9.51
C VAL A 34 -26.43 -0.97 8.68
N GLN A 35 -26.34 0.19 9.33
CA GLN A 35 -26.08 1.47 8.66
C GLN A 35 -24.73 1.54 7.94
N ARG A 36 -23.76 0.72 8.35
CA ARG A 36 -22.45 0.58 7.71
C ARG A 36 -22.41 -0.54 6.67
N GLY A 37 -23.56 -1.17 6.37
CA GLY A 37 -23.66 -2.29 5.43
C GLY A 37 -23.30 -3.64 6.01
N ILE A 38 -23.10 -3.75 7.33
CA ILE A 38 -22.85 -5.03 8.03
C ILE A 38 -24.20 -5.58 8.47
N THR A 39 -24.70 -6.58 7.76
CA THR A 39 -26.07 -7.08 7.89
C THR A 39 -26.15 -8.52 8.40
N THR A 40 -25.02 -9.23 8.46
CA THR A 40 -24.94 -10.61 8.91
C THR A 40 -23.92 -10.81 10.02
N PHE A 41 -24.07 -11.90 10.78
CA PHE A 41 -23.11 -12.30 11.81
C PHE A 41 -21.70 -12.50 11.23
N GLU A 42 -21.55 -13.14 10.08
CA GLU A 42 -20.23 -13.38 9.47
C GLU A 42 -19.55 -12.08 9.01
N GLU A 43 -20.31 -11.13 8.45
CA GLU A 43 -19.77 -9.80 8.12
C GLU A 43 -19.31 -9.06 9.40
N ALA A 44 -20.08 -9.13 10.48
CA ALA A 44 -19.71 -8.51 11.75
C ALA A 44 -18.48 -9.18 12.37
N LYS A 45 -18.41 -10.51 12.34
CA LYS A 45 -17.26 -11.29 12.79
C LYS A 45 -16.02 -10.94 12.00
N ALA A 46 -16.11 -10.87 10.66
CA ALA A 46 -15.01 -10.43 9.80
C ALA A 46 -14.55 -9.01 10.14
N PHE A 47 -15.49 -8.10 10.40
CA PHE A 47 -15.18 -6.72 10.77
C PHE A 47 -14.43 -6.58 12.11
N PHE A 48 -14.83 -7.35 13.14
CA PHE A 48 -14.22 -7.28 14.48
C PHE A 48 -13.02 -8.22 14.66
N ARG A 49 -12.92 -9.27 13.85
CA ARG A 49 -11.85 -10.27 13.89
C ARG A 49 -11.29 -10.50 12.48
N PRO A 50 -10.55 -9.52 11.93
CA PRO A 50 -9.92 -9.67 10.64
C PRO A 50 -8.97 -10.87 10.63
N SER A 51 -8.94 -11.62 9.53
CA SER A 51 -8.01 -12.74 9.30
C SER A 51 -7.29 -12.56 7.96
N LEU A 52 -6.01 -12.94 7.90
CA LEU A 52 -5.24 -12.95 6.65
C LEU A 52 -5.84 -13.91 5.60
N ASP A 53 -6.58 -14.93 6.02
CA ASP A 53 -7.29 -15.84 5.11
C ASP A 53 -8.45 -15.16 4.34
N GLN A 54 -8.81 -13.94 4.74
CA GLN A 54 -9.83 -13.13 4.05
C GLN A 54 -9.24 -12.31 2.90
N LEU A 55 -7.92 -12.32 2.71
CA LEU A 55 -7.30 -11.72 1.53
C LEU A 55 -7.69 -12.52 0.29
N HIS A 56 -8.05 -11.82 -0.78
CA HIS A 56 -8.48 -12.46 -2.01
C HIS A 56 -7.28 -13.07 -2.75
N ASP A 57 -7.55 -14.06 -3.61
CA ASP A 57 -6.51 -14.57 -4.51
C ASP A 57 -6.05 -13.42 -5.43
N PRO A 58 -4.75 -13.05 -5.42
CA PRO A 58 -4.26 -11.97 -6.26
C PRO A 58 -4.41 -12.27 -7.77
N PHE A 59 -4.48 -13.54 -8.19
CA PHE A 59 -4.68 -13.92 -9.60
C PHE A 59 -6.09 -13.63 -10.13
N LEU A 60 -7.03 -13.23 -9.26
CA LEU A 60 -8.32 -12.68 -9.70
C LEU A 60 -8.19 -11.26 -10.29
N MET A 61 -7.05 -10.60 -10.06
CA MET A 61 -6.77 -9.29 -10.65
C MET A 61 -6.32 -9.48 -12.10
N LEU A 62 -6.98 -8.75 -13.00
CA LEU A 62 -6.72 -8.82 -14.42
C LEU A 62 -5.23 -8.57 -14.72
N ASN A 63 -4.64 -9.40 -15.59
CA ASN A 63 -3.22 -9.38 -15.98
C ASN A 63 -2.18 -9.68 -14.88
N MET A 64 -2.61 -10.12 -13.68
CA MET A 64 -1.67 -10.49 -12.61
C MET A 64 -0.69 -11.59 -13.03
N ASP A 65 -1.16 -12.56 -13.80
CA ASP A 65 -0.36 -13.64 -14.39
C ASP A 65 0.77 -13.12 -15.30
N LYS A 66 0.44 -12.18 -16.19
CA LYS A 66 1.41 -11.54 -17.10
C LYS A 66 2.45 -10.73 -16.33
N ALA A 67 2.02 -9.97 -15.32
CA ALA A 67 2.91 -9.19 -14.47
C ALA A 67 3.92 -10.08 -13.75
N VAL A 68 3.45 -11.15 -13.10
CA VAL A 68 4.34 -12.09 -12.40
C VAL A 68 5.30 -12.77 -13.37
N LEU A 69 4.82 -13.26 -14.52
CA LEU A 69 5.66 -13.89 -15.53
C LEU A 69 6.78 -12.95 -16.01
N ARG A 70 6.47 -11.68 -16.25
CA ARG A 70 7.46 -10.71 -16.71
C ARG A 70 8.53 -10.39 -15.67
N ILE A 71 8.16 -10.36 -14.38
CA ILE A 71 9.12 -10.22 -13.28
C ILE A 71 10.01 -11.46 -13.18
N GLN A 72 9.45 -12.66 -13.32
CA GLN A 72 10.22 -13.91 -13.33
C GLN A 72 11.27 -13.90 -14.44
N GLN A 73 10.86 -13.54 -15.66
CA GLN A 73 11.76 -13.43 -16.82
C GLN A 73 12.89 -12.41 -16.56
N ALA A 74 12.59 -11.23 -16.00
CA ALA A 74 13.63 -10.25 -15.68
C ALA A 74 14.66 -10.81 -14.67
N ILE A 75 14.20 -11.55 -13.66
CA ILE A 75 15.08 -12.15 -12.65
C ILE A 75 15.93 -13.25 -13.28
N GLU A 76 15.32 -14.17 -14.05
CA GLU A 76 16.01 -15.26 -14.74
C GLU A 76 17.07 -14.75 -15.72
N ASN A 77 16.74 -13.71 -16.48
CA ASN A 77 17.63 -13.07 -17.45
C ASN A 77 18.63 -12.11 -16.82
N GLN A 78 18.61 -11.93 -15.50
CA GLN A 78 19.46 -10.98 -14.79
C GLN A 78 19.34 -9.54 -15.32
N GLU A 79 18.14 -9.15 -15.74
CA GLU A 79 17.77 -7.81 -16.19
C GLU A 79 17.83 -6.80 -15.03
N ARG A 80 17.95 -5.51 -15.34
CA ARG A 80 17.83 -4.46 -14.33
C ARG A 80 16.38 -3.97 -14.27
N ILE A 81 15.82 -3.89 -13.07
CA ILE A 81 14.42 -3.51 -12.83
C ILE A 81 14.40 -2.18 -12.07
N LEU A 82 13.61 -1.23 -12.54
CA LEU A 82 13.34 0.03 -11.85
C LEU A 82 11.98 -0.03 -11.16
N ILE A 83 11.96 0.14 -9.85
CA ILE A 83 10.72 0.33 -9.09
C ILE A 83 10.39 1.83 -9.10
N TYR A 84 9.30 2.19 -9.75
CA TYR A 84 8.88 3.57 -9.95
C TYR A 84 7.61 3.83 -9.16
N GLY A 85 7.50 4.97 -8.48
CA GLY A 85 6.21 5.36 -7.90
C GLY A 85 6.11 6.85 -7.69
N ASP A 86 4.91 7.32 -7.35
CA ASP A 86 4.67 8.74 -7.13
C ASP A 86 5.34 9.28 -5.84
N TYR A 87 5.41 10.60 -5.72
CA TYR A 87 6.13 11.28 -4.64
C TYR A 87 5.36 11.37 -3.32
N ASP A 88 4.07 11.04 -3.30
CA ASP A 88 3.29 11.08 -2.08
C ASP A 88 3.52 9.86 -1.17
N VAL A 89 2.72 9.73 -0.12
CA VAL A 89 2.93 8.66 0.87
C VAL A 89 2.50 7.30 0.31
N ASP A 90 1.47 7.23 -0.53
CA ASP A 90 1.05 5.96 -1.11
C ASP A 90 2.11 5.48 -2.12
N GLY A 91 2.55 6.34 -3.03
CA GLY A 91 3.65 6.05 -3.96
C GLY A 91 4.95 5.66 -3.27
N THR A 92 5.42 6.45 -2.30
CA THR A 92 6.70 6.16 -1.61
C THR A 92 6.64 4.90 -0.73
N THR A 93 5.51 4.60 -0.09
CA THR A 93 5.36 3.34 0.66
C THR A 93 5.24 2.14 -0.28
N SER A 94 4.58 2.30 -1.43
CA SER A 94 4.50 1.27 -2.48
C SER A 94 5.89 0.90 -2.99
N VAL A 95 6.69 1.90 -3.37
CA VAL A 95 8.06 1.71 -3.82
C VAL A 95 8.89 1.06 -2.72
N ALA A 96 8.78 1.54 -1.47
CA ALA A 96 9.51 0.94 -0.36
C ALA A 96 9.17 -0.55 -0.16
N LEU A 97 7.88 -0.91 -0.29
CA LEU A 97 7.41 -2.29 -0.16
C LEU A 97 7.98 -3.19 -1.26
N VAL A 98 7.72 -2.85 -2.53
CA VAL A 98 8.12 -3.69 -3.66
C VAL A 98 9.63 -3.77 -3.80
N TYR A 99 10.34 -2.65 -3.62
CA TYR A 99 11.80 -2.61 -3.63
C TYR A 99 12.38 -3.52 -2.54
N SER A 100 11.96 -3.36 -1.28
CA SER A 100 12.53 -4.13 -0.16
C SER A 100 12.19 -5.62 -0.22
N PHE A 101 11.06 -5.99 -0.83
CA PHE A 101 10.70 -7.37 -1.07
C PHE A 101 11.55 -7.99 -2.18
N LEU A 102 11.55 -7.41 -3.39
CA LEU A 102 12.26 -7.97 -4.55
C LEU A 102 13.79 -7.98 -4.38
N LYS A 103 14.37 -6.98 -3.69
CA LYS A 103 15.83 -6.90 -3.45
C LYS A 103 16.38 -8.09 -2.66
N GLN A 104 15.52 -8.85 -1.97
CA GLN A 104 15.92 -10.10 -1.30
C GLN A 104 16.19 -11.25 -2.28
N PHE A 105 15.63 -11.19 -3.49
CA PHE A 105 15.67 -12.25 -4.49
C PHE A 105 16.45 -11.85 -5.74
N HIS A 106 16.56 -10.55 -6.01
CA HIS A 106 17.29 -10.03 -7.17
C HIS A 106 18.14 -8.80 -6.79
N PRO A 107 19.45 -8.80 -7.02
CA PRO A 107 20.31 -7.67 -6.64
C PRO A 107 20.20 -6.47 -7.58
N LYS A 108 19.74 -6.64 -8.83
CA LYS A 108 19.70 -5.58 -9.86
C LYS A 108 18.37 -4.82 -9.88
N ILE A 109 17.89 -4.46 -8.69
CA ILE A 109 16.71 -3.61 -8.50
C ILE A 109 17.18 -2.23 -8.06
N ASP A 110 16.73 -1.19 -8.74
CA ASP A 110 16.85 0.20 -8.29
C ASP A 110 15.45 0.82 -8.18
N PHE A 111 15.35 2.04 -7.67
CA PHE A 111 14.06 2.73 -7.55
C PHE A 111 14.15 4.20 -7.96
N TYR A 112 13.02 4.73 -8.38
CA TYR A 112 12.87 6.11 -8.84
C TYR A 112 11.59 6.72 -8.27
N ILE A 113 11.70 7.95 -7.78
CA ILE A 113 10.57 8.78 -7.37
C ILE A 113 10.71 10.10 -8.14
N PRO A 114 9.71 10.51 -8.94
CA PRO A 114 9.79 11.75 -9.71
C PRO A 114 9.82 12.97 -8.80
N ASP A 115 10.53 14.00 -9.25
CA ASP A 115 10.47 15.31 -8.61
C ASP A 115 9.15 16.01 -8.93
N ARG A 116 8.38 16.31 -7.89
CA ARG A 116 7.07 16.95 -8.01
C ARG A 116 7.09 18.26 -8.79
N TYR A 117 8.14 19.06 -8.67
CA TYR A 117 8.21 20.40 -9.26
C TYR A 117 8.80 20.37 -10.67
N LEU A 118 9.78 19.50 -10.92
CA LEU A 118 10.47 19.39 -12.21
C LEU A 118 9.77 18.45 -13.21
N GLU A 119 9.18 17.37 -12.70
CA GLU A 119 8.60 16.28 -13.51
C GLU A 119 7.08 16.24 -13.42
N GLY A 120 6.51 16.73 -12.32
CA GLY A 120 5.08 16.67 -12.06
C GLY A 120 4.66 15.34 -11.42
N TYR A 121 3.39 15.00 -11.58
CA TYR A 121 2.78 13.80 -11.01
C TYR A 121 2.86 12.61 -11.97
N GLY A 122 3.17 11.42 -11.43
CA GLY A 122 3.15 10.15 -12.16
C GLY A 122 4.36 9.90 -13.06
N ILE A 123 4.13 9.21 -14.18
CA ILE A 123 5.21 8.76 -15.08
C ILE A 123 5.76 9.94 -15.88
N SER A 124 7.06 10.15 -15.81
CA SER A 124 7.74 11.22 -16.54
C SER A 124 8.65 10.66 -17.63
N LYS A 125 8.91 11.46 -18.68
CA LYS A 125 9.95 11.13 -19.67
C LYS A 125 11.35 11.11 -19.07
N GLN A 126 11.61 11.95 -18.06
CA GLN A 126 12.91 12.02 -17.39
C GLN A 126 13.22 10.71 -16.64
N GLY A 127 12.22 10.14 -15.97
CA GLY A 127 12.35 8.85 -15.30
C GLY A 127 12.50 7.68 -16.28
N ILE A 128 11.82 7.72 -17.43
CA ILE A 128 12.04 6.73 -18.51
C ILE A 128 13.45 6.88 -19.10
N ASP A 129 13.92 8.11 -19.32
CA ASP A 129 15.28 8.36 -19.80
C ASP A 129 16.34 7.97 -18.77
N HIS A 130 16.05 8.10 -17.48
CA HIS A 130 16.86 7.55 -16.40
C HIS A 130 16.97 6.04 -16.52
N ALA A 131 15.84 5.35 -16.68
CA ALA A 131 15.79 3.90 -16.85
C ALA A 131 16.61 3.45 -18.09
N TYR A 132 16.44 4.16 -19.20
CA TYR A 132 17.19 3.88 -20.42
C TYR A 132 18.70 4.05 -20.23
N LYS A 133 19.14 5.13 -19.57
CA LYS A 133 20.56 5.42 -19.34
C LYS A 133 21.23 4.42 -18.39
N ASN A 134 20.49 3.86 -17.43
CA ASN A 134 21.02 2.89 -16.50
C ASN A 134 20.75 1.44 -16.93
N ASN A 135 20.25 1.23 -18.16
CA ASN A 135 19.98 -0.08 -18.76
C ASN A 135 18.94 -0.91 -18.00
N GLU A 136 17.95 -0.27 -17.39
CA GLU A 136 16.75 -0.95 -16.92
C GLU A 136 15.85 -1.30 -18.10
N THR A 137 15.42 -2.56 -18.14
CA THR A 137 14.57 -3.12 -19.21
C THR A 137 13.13 -3.32 -18.74
N LEU A 138 12.88 -3.18 -17.44
CA LEU A 138 11.56 -3.28 -16.83
C LEU A 138 11.36 -2.17 -15.80
N ILE A 139 10.28 -1.41 -15.96
CA ILE A 139 9.76 -0.50 -14.95
C ILE A 139 8.52 -1.13 -14.32
N ILE A 140 8.52 -1.23 -12.98
CA ILE A 140 7.32 -1.56 -12.20
C ILE A 140 6.83 -0.25 -11.58
N ALA A 141 5.80 0.33 -12.20
CA ALA A 141 5.17 1.57 -11.74
C ALA A 141 4.13 1.27 -10.66
N LEU A 142 4.15 2.06 -9.59
CA LEU A 142 3.33 1.88 -8.39
C LEU A 142 2.63 3.19 -8.05
N ASP A 143 1.34 3.10 -7.77
CA ASP A 143 0.48 4.26 -7.45
C ASP A 143 0.45 5.32 -8.57
N CYS A 144 0.77 4.91 -9.79
CA CYS A 144 0.73 5.76 -10.96
C CYS A 144 0.80 4.93 -12.24
N GLY A 145 0.45 5.57 -13.35
CA GLY A 145 0.67 5.03 -14.69
C GLY A 145 -0.59 4.62 -15.43
N ILE A 146 -1.75 4.45 -14.79
CA ILE A 146 -2.98 3.97 -15.46
C ILE A 146 -3.46 4.86 -16.61
N LYS A 147 -3.04 6.13 -16.64
CA LYS A 147 -3.33 7.10 -17.71
C LYS A 147 -2.11 7.49 -18.55
N ALA A 148 -0.96 6.86 -18.33
CA ALA A 148 0.32 7.28 -18.91
C ALA A 148 0.56 6.70 -20.32
N VAL A 149 -0.43 6.78 -21.21
CA VAL A 149 -0.41 6.15 -22.55
C VAL A 149 0.81 6.59 -23.36
N ASP A 150 1.01 7.89 -23.56
CA ASP A 150 2.13 8.44 -24.34
C ASP A 150 3.49 8.12 -23.72
N ASN A 151 3.57 8.07 -22.40
CA ASN A 151 4.80 7.75 -21.68
C ASN A 151 5.18 6.28 -21.84
N VAL A 152 4.22 5.36 -21.73
CA VAL A 152 4.48 3.94 -21.97
C VAL A 152 4.83 3.70 -23.43
N GLU A 153 4.17 4.36 -24.39
CA GLU A 153 4.57 4.29 -25.79
C GLU A 153 6.02 4.78 -26.01
N TYR A 154 6.42 5.86 -25.33
CA TYR A 154 7.79 6.36 -25.34
C TYR A 154 8.80 5.36 -24.76
N ALA A 155 8.43 4.65 -23.69
CA ALA A 155 9.24 3.60 -23.08
C ALA A 155 9.37 2.37 -23.99
N ASN A 156 8.29 1.95 -24.64
CA ASN A 156 8.28 0.84 -25.59
C ASN A 156 9.25 1.11 -26.77
N LYS A 157 9.29 2.35 -27.28
CA LYS A 157 10.28 2.77 -28.32
C LYS A 157 11.74 2.66 -27.86
N LYS A 158 11.98 2.56 -26.55
CA LYS A 158 13.30 2.36 -25.92
C LYS A 158 13.54 0.92 -25.46
N ASN A 159 12.61 -0.01 -25.73
CA ASN A 159 12.63 -1.39 -25.26
C ASN A 159 12.63 -1.50 -23.73
N ILE A 160 11.82 -0.66 -23.07
CA ILE A 160 11.62 -0.69 -21.62
C ILE A 160 10.16 -1.10 -21.37
N ASP A 161 9.99 -2.29 -20.83
CA ASP A 161 8.67 -2.82 -20.49
C ASP A 161 8.10 -2.12 -19.26
N PHE A 162 6.77 -2.03 -19.20
CA PHE A 162 6.04 -1.55 -18.03
C PHE A 162 5.17 -2.66 -17.42
N ILE A 163 5.20 -2.75 -16.09
CA ILE A 163 4.12 -3.29 -15.28
C ILE A 163 3.56 -2.12 -14.47
N ILE A 164 2.27 -1.82 -14.63
CA ILE A 164 1.60 -0.74 -13.91
C ILE A 164 0.79 -1.35 -12.79
N CYS A 165 0.97 -0.84 -11.57
CA CYS A 165 0.18 -1.15 -10.38
C CYS A 165 -0.45 0.15 -9.89
N ASP A 166 -1.75 0.31 -10.12
CA ASP A 166 -2.46 1.55 -9.88
C ASP A 166 -3.86 1.26 -9.33
N HIS A 167 -4.51 2.28 -8.82
CA HIS A 167 -5.86 2.23 -8.24
C HIS A 167 -6.69 3.49 -8.55
N HIS A 168 -6.14 4.42 -9.33
CA HIS A 168 -6.87 5.57 -9.83
C HIS A 168 -7.94 5.14 -10.83
N LEU A 169 -8.90 6.03 -11.14
CA LEU A 169 -9.90 5.70 -12.18
C LEU A 169 -9.21 5.53 -13.54
N PRO A 170 -9.41 4.40 -14.25
CA PRO A 170 -8.87 4.21 -15.59
C PRO A 170 -9.30 5.29 -16.59
N GLY A 171 -8.46 5.54 -17.58
CA GLY A 171 -8.83 6.34 -18.76
C GLY A 171 -9.64 5.52 -19.78
N GLU A 172 -10.11 6.19 -20.84
CA GLU A 172 -10.78 5.50 -21.97
C GLU A 172 -9.84 4.55 -22.71
N VAL A 173 -8.55 4.90 -22.77
CA VAL A 173 -7.49 4.11 -23.36
C VAL A 173 -6.48 3.78 -22.27
N LEU A 174 -6.14 2.50 -22.15
CA LEU A 174 -5.10 2.04 -21.25
C LEU A 174 -3.73 2.05 -21.94
N PRO A 175 -2.64 2.28 -21.19
CA PRO A 175 -1.29 2.20 -21.73
C PRO A 175 -0.96 0.79 -22.25
N ASP A 176 -0.18 0.73 -23.33
CA ASP A 176 0.32 -0.53 -23.91
C ASP A 176 1.48 -1.11 -23.10
N ALA A 177 1.20 -1.44 -21.85
CA ALA A 177 2.13 -2.05 -20.90
C ALA A 177 1.99 -3.58 -20.94
N VAL A 178 3.03 -4.31 -20.51
CA VAL A 178 2.99 -5.78 -20.40
C VAL A 178 1.85 -6.24 -19.50
N ALA A 179 1.62 -5.50 -18.41
CA ALA A 179 0.48 -5.69 -17.53
C ALA A 179 0.07 -4.36 -16.91
N VAL A 180 -1.25 -4.17 -16.83
CA VAL A 180 -1.89 -3.10 -16.05
C VAL A 180 -2.69 -3.79 -14.95
N LEU A 181 -2.29 -3.56 -13.71
CA LEU A 181 -2.88 -4.10 -12.49
C LEU A 181 -3.61 -2.95 -11.78
N ASP A 182 -4.92 -2.98 -11.90
CA ASP A 182 -5.80 -2.02 -11.24
C ASP A 182 -7.16 -2.71 -11.10
N PRO A 183 -7.70 -2.85 -9.87
CA PRO A 183 -8.97 -3.53 -9.66
C PRO A 183 -10.14 -2.79 -10.31
N LYS A 184 -10.05 -1.48 -10.56
CA LYS A 184 -11.11 -0.65 -11.17
C LYS A 184 -11.16 -0.73 -12.70
N GLN A 185 -10.24 -1.47 -13.34
CA GLN A 185 -10.32 -1.76 -14.76
C GLN A 185 -11.65 -2.42 -15.15
N GLU A 186 -12.17 -2.02 -16.31
CA GLU A 186 -13.30 -2.70 -16.91
C GLU A 186 -12.98 -4.18 -17.14
N GLY A 187 -13.91 -5.06 -16.78
CA GLY A 187 -13.72 -6.51 -16.88
C GLY A 187 -12.81 -7.14 -15.82
N CYS A 188 -12.23 -6.37 -14.88
CA CYS A 188 -11.43 -6.94 -13.81
C CYS A 188 -12.31 -7.65 -12.76
N ALA A 189 -12.11 -8.95 -12.58
CA ALA A 189 -12.89 -9.79 -11.67
C ALA A 189 -12.47 -9.67 -10.19
N TYR A 190 -11.42 -8.91 -9.89
CA TYR A 190 -10.92 -8.78 -8.52
C TYR A 190 -12.01 -8.26 -7.56
N PRO A 191 -12.32 -8.94 -6.45
CA PRO A 191 -13.53 -8.64 -5.69
C PRO A 191 -13.52 -7.29 -4.97
N TYR A 192 -12.34 -6.76 -4.60
CA TYR A 192 -12.23 -5.54 -3.80
C TYR A 192 -11.59 -4.39 -4.58
N LYS A 193 -12.34 -3.30 -4.79
CA LYS A 193 -11.97 -2.22 -5.72
C LYS A 193 -11.21 -1.06 -5.09
N GLU A 194 -11.19 -0.98 -3.77
CA GLU A 194 -10.69 0.19 -3.04
C GLU A 194 -9.28 -0.01 -2.46
N LEU A 195 -8.48 -0.92 -3.01
CA LEU A 195 -7.06 -1.03 -2.61
C LEU A 195 -6.36 0.32 -2.80
N SER A 196 -5.42 0.65 -1.92
CA SER A 196 -4.45 1.72 -2.17
C SER A 196 -3.41 1.28 -3.21
N GLY A 197 -2.61 2.21 -3.76
CA GLY A 197 -1.50 1.88 -4.66
C GLY A 197 -0.53 0.87 -4.04
N CYS A 198 -0.19 1.05 -2.76
CA CYS A 198 0.65 0.11 -2.01
C CYS A 198 -0.07 -1.23 -1.78
N GLY A 199 -1.39 -1.20 -1.62
CA GLY A 199 -2.23 -2.40 -1.58
C GLY A 199 -2.13 -3.22 -2.87
N VAL A 200 -2.19 -2.57 -4.04
CA VAL A 200 -2.01 -3.24 -5.33
C VAL A 200 -0.59 -3.80 -5.48
N GLY A 201 0.43 -3.03 -5.10
CA GLY A 201 1.82 -3.49 -5.05
C GLY A 201 2.01 -4.71 -4.12
N PHE A 202 1.34 -4.72 -2.96
CA PHE A 202 1.30 -5.87 -2.06
C PHE A 202 0.66 -7.09 -2.71
N LYS A 203 -0.45 -6.94 -3.45
CA LYS A 203 -1.08 -8.05 -4.18
C LYS A 203 -0.16 -8.61 -5.28
N LEU A 204 0.57 -7.75 -5.99
CA LEU A 204 1.57 -8.19 -6.97
C LEU A 204 2.67 -9.02 -6.30
N MET A 205 3.22 -8.54 -5.18
CA MET A 205 4.22 -9.30 -4.42
C MET A 205 3.65 -10.58 -3.81
N GLN A 206 2.36 -10.61 -3.44
CA GLN A 206 1.68 -11.83 -3.00
C GLN A 206 1.60 -12.86 -4.12
N ALA A 207 1.21 -12.46 -5.33
CA ALA A 207 1.16 -13.35 -6.49
C ALA A 207 2.55 -13.88 -6.87
N PHE A 208 3.56 -13.01 -6.86
CA PHE A 208 4.95 -13.39 -7.09
C PHE A 208 5.43 -14.37 -6.02
N ALA A 209 5.14 -14.11 -4.74
CA ALA A 209 5.52 -15.00 -3.64
C ALA A 209 4.88 -16.39 -3.79
N GLN A 210 3.59 -16.45 -4.12
CA GLN A 210 2.88 -17.70 -4.38
C GLN A 210 3.50 -18.49 -5.54
N LYS A 211 3.93 -17.83 -6.62
CA LYS A 211 4.55 -18.50 -7.78
C LYS A 211 5.99 -18.95 -7.56
N GLN A 212 6.66 -18.38 -6.58
CA GLN A 212 8.05 -18.69 -6.23
C GLN A 212 8.17 -19.55 -4.97
N ASP A 213 7.04 -20.06 -4.46
CA ASP A 213 6.96 -20.81 -3.19
C ASP A 213 7.61 -20.05 -2.01
N ILE A 214 7.54 -18.71 -2.04
CA ILE A 214 8.06 -17.85 -0.98
C ILE A 214 7.04 -17.82 0.17
N PRO A 215 7.45 -18.08 1.43
CA PRO A 215 6.55 -18.01 2.57
C PRO A 215 5.90 -16.64 2.72
N PHE A 216 4.58 -16.61 2.90
CA PHE A 216 3.81 -15.38 3.06
C PHE A 216 4.29 -14.50 4.22
N SER A 217 4.88 -15.09 5.27
CA SER A 217 5.48 -14.36 6.40
C SER A 217 6.57 -13.36 6.00
N LYS A 218 7.24 -13.56 4.84
CA LYS A 218 8.17 -12.56 4.30
C LYS A 218 7.46 -11.30 3.81
N LEU A 219 6.25 -11.44 3.28
CA LEU A 219 5.43 -10.34 2.79
C LEU A 219 4.62 -9.69 3.91
N GLU A 220 4.19 -10.46 4.91
CA GLU A 220 3.62 -9.92 6.16
C GLU A 220 4.54 -8.87 6.82
N ALA A 221 5.85 -8.99 6.57
CA ALA A 221 6.84 -8.06 7.06
C ALA A 221 6.73 -6.64 6.50
N CYS A 222 5.90 -6.43 5.49
CA CYS A 222 5.66 -5.15 4.83
C CYS A 222 4.25 -4.58 5.10
N LEU A 223 3.41 -5.24 5.90
CA LEU A 223 2.03 -4.82 6.14
C LEU A 223 1.92 -3.45 6.85
N ASP A 224 2.95 -3.04 7.57
CA ASP A 224 3.04 -1.71 8.16
C ASP A 224 3.06 -0.60 7.10
N LEU A 225 3.77 -0.81 5.99
CA LEU A 225 3.75 0.11 4.84
C LEU A 225 2.37 0.18 4.20
N VAL A 226 1.69 -0.96 4.04
CA VAL A 226 0.34 -1.02 3.47
C VAL A 226 -0.65 -0.27 4.36
N ALA A 227 -0.56 -0.43 5.69
CA ALA A 227 -1.42 0.31 6.62
C ALA A 227 -1.18 1.82 6.56
N ILE A 228 0.07 2.27 6.45
CA ILE A 228 0.40 3.69 6.29
C ILE A 228 -0.19 4.25 5.00
N SER A 229 -0.05 3.53 3.88
CA SER A 229 -0.65 3.88 2.59
C SER A 229 -2.18 4.00 2.69
N ILE A 230 -2.86 2.97 3.20
CA ILE A 230 -4.32 2.96 3.39
C ILE A 230 -4.79 4.18 4.18
N ALA A 231 -4.06 4.52 5.25
CA ALA A 231 -4.38 5.68 6.08
C ALA A 231 -4.11 7.00 5.34
N ALA A 232 -2.95 7.12 4.69
CA ALA A 232 -2.52 8.36 4.05
C ALA A 232 -3.37 8.74 2.83
N ASP A 233 -3.79 7.75 2.04
CA ASP A 233 -4.62 7.97 0.86
C ASP A 233 -6.12 8.02 1.16
N ILE A 234 -6.51 7.74 2.41
CA ILE A 234 -7.91 7.86 2.89
C ILE A 234 -8.85 6.92 2.09
N VAL A 235 -8.33 5.80 1.59
CA VAL A 235 -9.15 4.75 0.99
C VAL A 235 -10.05 4.08 2.03
N GLU A 236 -11.14 3.44 1.58
CA GLU A 236 -12.07 2.81 2.50
C GLU A 236 -11.39 1.71 3.34
N ILE A 237 -11.54 1.75 4.66
CA ILE A 237 -11.06 0.69 5.57
C ILE A 237 -12.17 -0.36 5.77
N LYS A 238 -12.53 -1.00 4.65
CA LYS A 238 -13.44 -2.16 4.57
C LYS A 238 -12.74 -3.31 3.85
N GLY A 239 -13.41 -4.46 3.73
CA GLY A 239 -12.91 -5.61 2.96
C GLY A 239 -11.44 -5.93 3.25
N GLU A 240 -10.62 -6.04 2.19
CA GLU A 240 -9.19 -6.33 2.32
C GLU A 240 -8.41 -5.22 3.02
N ASN A 241 -8.70 -3.93 2.77
CA ASN A 241 -8.02 -2.84 3.46
C ASN A 241 -8.20 -2.92 4.97
N ARG A 242 -9.37 -3.37 5.45
CA ARG A 242 -9.63 -3.56 6.89
C ARG A 242 -8.70 -4.63 7.49
N VAL A 243 -8.44 -5.71 6.75
CA VAL A 243 -7.52 -6.78 7.14
C VAL A 243 -6.09 -6.28 7.11
N LEU A 244 -5.66 -5.69 6.00
CA LEU A 244 -4.30 -5.18 5.79
C LEU A 244 -3.96 -4.09 6.83
N ALA A 245 -4.87 -3.14 7.05
CA ALA A 245 -4.69 -2.09 8.06
C ALA A 245 -4.62 -2.65 9.49
N TYR A 246 -5.41 -3.68 9.81
CA TYR A 246 -5.38 -4.32 11.14
C TYR A 246 -4.02 -4.95 11.43
N TYR A 247 -3.53 -5.80 10.52
CA TYR A 247 -2.25 -6.48 10.70
C TYR A 247 -1.06 -5.53 10.56
N GLY A 248 -1.16 -4.50 9.71
CA GLY A 248 -0.16 -3.44 9.64
C GLY A 248 -0.07 -2.60 10.91
N LEU A 249 -1.21 -2.22 11.51
CA LEU A 249 -1.23 -1.56 12.81
C LEU A 249 -0.67 -2.44 13.92
N LYS A 250 -1.03 -3.73 13.93
CA LYS A 250 -0.46 -4.69 14.88
C LYS A 250 1.07 -4.73 14.76
N ARG A 251 1.58 -4.82 13.53
CA ARG A 251 3.02 -4.77 13.26
C ARG A 251 3.67 -3.47 13.72
N LEU A 252 3.07 -2.33 13.44
CA LEU A 252 3.55 -1.02 13.89
C LEU A 252 3.65 -0.93 15.42
N ASN A 253 2.67 -1.49 16.14
CA ASN A 253 2.64 -1.49 17.59
C ASN A 253 3.66 -2.47 18.22
N GLU A 254 3.89 -3.62 17.58
CA GLU A 254 4.79 -4.66 18.11
C GLU A 254 6.25 -4.43 17.71
N ASN A 255 6.50 -4.18 16.43
CA ASN A 255 7.83 -4.06 15.85
C ASN A 255 7.84 -3.09 14.64
N PRO A 256 7.73 -1.77 14.86
CA PRO A 256 7.83 -0.78 13.80
C PRO A 256 9.23 -0.80 13.20
N ARG A 257 9.32 -0.45 11.91
CA ARG A 257 10.61 -0.31 11.23
C ARG A 257 11.38 0.89 11.79
N PRO A 258 12.73 0.87 11.76
CA PRO A 258 13.55 1.96 12.30
C PRO A 258 13.18 3.35 11.77
N GLY A 259 12.87 3.45 10.47
CA GLY A 259 12.40 4.71 9.86
C GLY A 259 11.12 5.27 10.47
N ILE A 260 10.16 4.40 10.75
CA ILE A 260 8.86 4.77 11.34
C ILE A 260 9.02 5.07 12.82
N GLU A 261 9.84 4.30 13.53
CA GLU A 261 10.15 4.55 14.93
C GLU A 261 10.85 5.90 15.15
N SER A 262 11.79 6.25 14.27
CA SER A 262 12.41 7.58 14.22
C SER A 262 11.36 8.70 14.12
N ILE A 263 10.43 8.58 13.17
CA ILE A 263 9.30 9.53 12.99
C ILE A 263 8.46 9.66 14.28
N LEU A 264 8.15 8.53 14.93
CA LEU A 264 7.36 8.50 16.16
C LEU A 264 8.10 9.16 17.33
N LYS A 265 9.41 8.94 17.43
CA LYS A 265 10.28 9.56 18.45
C LYS A 265 10.26 11.09 18.36
N TYR A 266 10.36 11.66 17.15
CA TYR A 266 10.19 13.11 16.92
C TYR A 266 8.78 13.63 17.23
N SER A 267 7.81 12.73 17.37
CA SER A 267 6.43 13.03 17.74
C SER A 267 6.16 12.81 19.23
N ASN A 268 7.22 12.58 20.03
CA ASN A 268 7.15 12.19 21.44
C ASN A 268 6.33 10.92 21.69
N ILE A 269 6.31 10.01 20.71
CA ILE A 269 5.72 8.68 20.84
C ILE A 269 6.89 7.69 20.87
N THR A 270 7.27 7.27 22.07
CA THR A 270 8.41 6.38 22.30
C THR A 270 7.97 5.04 22.87
N ARG A 271 8.81 4.02 22.67
CA ARG A 271 8.64 2.72 23.30
C ARG A 271 9.47 2.63 24.56
N HIS A 272 8.98 1.87 25.53
CA HIS A 272 9.72 1.47 26.71
C HIS A 272 9.62 -0.04 26.91
N TYR A 273 10.60 -0.62 27.59
CA TYR A 273 10.60 -2.04 27.88
C TYR A 273 9.63 -2.35 29.04
N ASP A 274 8.58 -3.10 28.76
CA ASP A 274 7.67 -3.64 29.75
C ASP A 274 8.25 -4.94 30.32
N LYS A 275 8.56 -4.94 31.62
CA LYS A 275 9.15 -6.10 32.32
C LYS A 275 8.17 -7.27 32.47
N THR A 276 6.88 -7.00 32.57
CA THR A 276 5.84 -8.03 32.73
C THR A 276 5.57 -8.74 31.41
N LEU A 277 5.50 -7.98 30.32
CA LEU A 277 5.27 -8.51 28.97
C LEU A 277 6.56 -8.94 28.26
N GLN A 278 7.73 -8.61 28.82
CA GLN A 278 9.05 -8.89 28.28
C GLN A 278 9.23 -8.38 26.84
N LYS A 279 8.69 -7.20 26.53
CA LYS A 279 8.77 -6.59 25.20
C LYS A 279 8.71 -5.07 25.27
N ASN A 280 9.18 -4.42 24.21
CA ASN A 280 9.01 -2.98 24.04
C ASN A 280 7.57 -2.67 23.65
N ILE A 281 6.95 -1.73 24.34
CA ILE A 281 5.59 -1.26 24.07
C ILE A 281 5.56 0.27 24.03
N PHE A 282 4.59 0.82 23.29
CA PHE A 282 4.23 2.22 23.41
C PHE A 282 3.38 2.45 24.67
N GLU A 283 3.35 3.69 25.17
CA GLU A 283 2.45 4.09 26.28
C GLU A 283 0.97 3.91 25.94
N ARG A 284 0.64 4.00 24.64
CA ARG A 284 -0.68 3.70 24.08
C ARG A 284 -0.53 3.03 22.72
N GLU A 285 -1.55 2.30 22.29
CA GLU A 285 -1.57 1.75 20.94
C GLU A 285 -1.63 2.87 19.89
N LEU A 286 -0.85 2.69 18.83
CA LEU A 286 -0.98 3.45 17.59
C LEU A 286 -2.27 3.06 16.90
N THR A 287 -2.98 4.07 16.40
CA THR A 287 -4.28 3.97 15.73
C THR A 287 -4.16 4.50 14.32
N ILE A 288 -5.16 4.25 13.46
CA ILE A 288 -5.23 4.86 12.11
C ILE A 288 -5.02 6.39 12.18
N SER A 289 -5.56 7.06 13.20
CA SER A 289 -5.36 8.50 13.38
C SER A 289 -3.89 8.89 13.53
N ASP A 290 -3.06 8.06 14.16
CA ASP A 290 -1.62 8.30 14.27
C ASP A 290 -0.94 8.17 12.90
N LEU A 291 -1.39 7.24 12.07
CA LEU A 291 -0.88 7.08 10.71
C LEU A 291 -1.23 8.31 9.88
N VAL A 292 -2.48 8.77 9.94
CA VAL A 292 -3.00 9.94 9.19
C VAL A 292 -2.35 11.25 9.62
N PHE A 293 -2.27 11.51 10.94
CA PHE A 293 -1.93 12.84 11.47
C PHE A 293 -0.50 12.96 11.98
N THR A 294 0.20 11.85 12.21
CA THR A 294 1.56 11.87 12.75
C THR A 294 2.58 11.35 11.75
N ILE A 295 2.36 10.14 11.22
CA ILE A 295 3.34 9.45 10.37
C ILE A 295 3.29 9.99 8.93
N ALA A 296 2.14 9.91 8.27
CA ALA A 296 1.98 10.30 6.87
C ALA A 296 2.43 11.75 6.58
N PRO A 297 2.10 12.77 7.40
CA PRO A 297 2.53 14.14 7.13
C PRO A 297 4.06 14.31 7.13
N ARG A 298 4.77 13.52 7.95
CA ARG A 298 6.25 13.56 8.04
C ARG A 298 6.92 12.83 6.89
N ILE A 299 6.37 11.70 6.45
CA ILE A 299 6.81 11.02 5.21
C ILE A 299 6.63 11.96 4.02
N ASN A 300 5.47 12.63 3.94
CA ASN A 300 5.19 13.57 2.86
C ASN A 300 6.07 14.83 2.95
N ALA A 301 6.41 15.30 4.15
CA ALA A 301 7.32 16.42 4.36
C ALA A 301 8.76 16.08 3.89
N ALA A 302 9.27 14.89 4.20
CA ALA A 302 10.56 14.42 3.69
C ALA A 302 10.59 14.41 2.15
N GLY A 303 9.49 13.97 1.52
CA GLY A 303 9.30 14.03 0.07
C GLY A 303 9.26 15.45 -0.50
N ARG A 304 8.65 16.40 0.22
CA ARG A 304 8.52 17.81 -0.20
C ARG A 304 9.77 18.66 0.00
N MET A 305 10.54 18.43 1.05
CA MET A 305 11.66 19.30 1.46
C MET A 305 13.02 18.86 0.91
N ALA A 306 13.18 17.57 0.57
CA ALA A 306 14.48 17.03 0.18
C ALA A 306 14.44 16.20 -1.11
N SER A 307 13.55 15.20 -1.18
CA SER A 307 13.14 14.44 -2.39
C SER A 307 12.34 13.22 -1.93
N GLY A 308 11.38 12.73 -2.72
CA GLY A 308 10.64 11.50 -2.41
C GLY A 308 11.54 10.26 -2.25
N LYS A 309 12.74 10.28 -2.84
CA LYS A 309 13.80 9.28 -2.61
C LYS A 309 14.16 9.14 -1.13
N LYS A 310 14.31 10.24 -0.39
CA LYS A 310 14.62 10.17 1.05
C LYS A 310 13.53 9.46 1.85
N SER A 311 12.25 9.63 1.48
CA SER A 311 11.15 8.91 2.13
C SER A 311 11.28 7.40 1.95
N VAL A 312 11.60 6.94 0.74
CA VAL A 312 11.84 5.51 0.47
C VAL A 312 13.06 4.99 1.25
N GLU A 313 14.14 5.76 1.30
CA GLU A 313 15.35 5.40 2.07
C GLU A 313 15.08 5.32 3.57
N LEU A 314 14.34 6.29 4.13
CA LEU A 314 13.92 6.29 5.53
C LEU A 314 13.10 5.03 5.83
N LEU A 315 12.08 4.76 5.02
CA LEU A 315 11.21 3.60 5.19
C LEU A 315 12.03 2.30 5.12
N ASN A 316 13.01 2.21 4.22
CA ASN A 316 13.85 1.02 4.05
C ASN A 316 15.09 0.95 4.94
N CYS A 317 15.29 1.91 5.84
CA CYS A 317 16.44 1.95 6.72
C CYS A 317 16.44 0.76 7.70
N LYS A 318 17.60 0.11 7.85
CA LYS A 318 17.77 -1.06 8.72
C LYS A 318 18.30 -0.73 10.11
N GLN A 319 18.79 0.49 10.33
CA GLN A 319 19.43 0.90 11.58
C GLN A 319 18.83 2.20 12.11
N GLU A 320 18.60 2.28 13.42
CA GLU A 320 18.01 3.45 14.08
C GLU A 320 18.81 4.73 13.80
N LYS A 321 20.13 4.70 13.96
CA LYS A 321 20.99 5.87 13.74
C LYS A 321 20.87 6.44 12.32
N GLY A 322 20.89 5.57 11.30
CA GLY A 322 20.69 6.01 9.91
C GLY A 322 19.29 6.56 9.65
N ALA A 323 18.28 6.09 10.37
CA ALA A 323 16.92 6.60 10.28
C ALA A 323 16.74 7.97 10.98
N GLU A 324 17.46 8.23 12.06
CA GLU A 324 17.46 9.54 12.73
C GLU A 324 18.12 10.62 11.86
N ASP A 325 19.26 10.29 11.23
CA ASP A 325 19.96 11.21 10.33
C ASP A 325 19.09 11.60 9.12
N ILE A 326 18.31 10.66 8.56
CA ILE A 326 17.39 10.94 7.44
C ILE A 326 16.15 11.71 7.92
N ALA A 327 15.62 11.39 9.10
CA ALA A 327 14.41 12.03 9.62
C ALA A 327 14.64 13.46 10.14
N SER A 328 15.87 13.80 10.53
CA SER A 328 16.24 15.12 11.05
C SER A 328 16.55 16.18 9.99
N GLY A 329 16.78 15.78 8.73
CA GLY A 329 17.24 16.66 7.65
C GLY A 329 16.30 16.77 6.47
#